data_AF-A0AAW9IS21-F1
#
_entry.id   AF-A0AAW9IS21-F1
#
_cell.length_a   1.000
_cell.length_b   1.000
_cell.length_c   1.000
_cell.angle_alpha   90.00
_cell.angle_beta   90.00
_cell.angle_gamma   90.00
#
_symmetry.space_group_name_H-M   'P 1'
#
loop_
_entity.id
_entity.type
_entity.pdbx_description
1 polymer ?
#
loop_
_entity_poly.entity_id
_entity_poly.type
_entity_poly.pdbx_seq_one_letter_code
_entity_poly.pdbx_strand_id
1 'polypeptide(L)'
;FRRYKGLVNHWITFNEINMILHLPFMGAGLLKEEGENFEKVQYQAIHHELVSSAIATKIAHEIDPNNKIGCMIAAGSTYPNTSNPKDVWKAYRGDREGYFFIDVQARGYYPNYALKEMECKGIM
;
A
#
# COMPACT_ATOMS: atom_id res chain seq x y z
N PHE A 1 11.21 -18.36 0.89
CA PHE A 1 10.95 -19.20 -0.30
C PHE A 1 11.70 -20.55 -0.32
N ARG A 2 13.04 -20.63 -0.40
CA ARG A 2 13.76 -21.93 -0.55
C ARG A 2 13.43 -22.98 0.53
N ARG A 3 13.43 -22.57 1.81
CA ARG A 3 13.20 -23.44 2.97
C ARG A 3 11.84 -24.15 2.98
N TYR A 4 10.84 -23.57 2.32
CA TYR A 4 9.45 -24.04 2.29
C TYR A 4 8.98 -24.43 0.88
N LYS A 5 9.91 -24.59 -0.08
CA LYS A 5 9.59 -24.99 -1.45
C LYS A 5 8.90 -26.37 -1.43
N GLY A 6 7.79 -26.49 -2.15
CA GLY A 6 6.95 -27.69 -2.18
C GLY A 6 6.00 -27.86 -0.98
N LEU A 7 6.12 -27.02 0.06
CA LEU A 7 5.23 -27.03 1.22
C LEU A 7 4.28 -25.83 1.23
N VAL A 8 4.77 -24.65 0.84
CA VAL A 8 3.99 -23.40 0.79
C VAL A 8 4.01 -22.85 -0.63
N ASN A 9 2.82 -22.63 -1.18
CA ASN A 9 2.59 -22.13 -2.54
C ASN A 9 1.84 -20.79 -2.59
N HIS A 10 1.25 -20.33 -1.48
CA HIS A 10 0.58 -19.04 -1.37
C HIS A 10 1.33 -18.16 -0.38
N TRP A 11 1.63 -16.93 -0.79
CA TRP A 11 2.42 -15.98 -0.01
C TRP A 11 1.77 -14.61 -0.03
N ILE A 12 1.97 -13.88 1.05
CA ILE A 12 1.75 -12.44 1.14
C ILE A 12 3.08 -11.83 1.54
N THR A 13 3.47 -10.72 0.92
CA THR A 13 4.73 -10.02 1.21
C THR A 13 4.60 -9.18 2.47
N PHE A 14 3.68 -8.22 2.46
CA PHE A 14 3.39 -7.31 3.57
C PHE A 14 1.90 -7.39 3.93
N ASN A 15 1.61 -7.40 5.23
CA ASN A 15 0.26 -7.33 5.73
C ASN A 15 -0.12 -5.85 5.96
N GLU A 16 -1.28 -5.43 5.46
CA GLU A 16 -1.87 -4.12 5.75
C GLU A 16 -0.95 -2.91 5.50
N ILE A 17 -0.32 -2.83 4.33
CA ILE A 17 0.61 -1.75 3.97
C ILE A 17 0.05 -0.32 4.16
N ASN A 18 -1.26 -0.14 3.98
CA ASN A 18 -1.93 1.15 4.18
C ASN A 18 -1.97 1.59 5.66
N MET A 19 -1.78 0.68 6.61
CA MET A 19 -1.73 1.02 8.03
C MET A 19 -0.54 1.87 8.40
N ILE A 20 0.49 2.01 7.55
CA ILE A 20 1.58 2.97 7.78
C ILE A 20 1.05 4.41 7.86
N LEU A 21 -0.02 4.74 7.13
CA LEU A 21 -0.65 6.07 7.20
C LEU A 21 -1.43 6.29 8.50
N HIS A 22 -1.90 5.22 9.15
CA HIS A 22 -2.76 5.29 10.34
C HIS A 22 -2.02 5.00 11.65
N LEU A 23 -1.14 4.00 11.66
CA LEU A 23 -0.33 3.51 12.77
C LEU A 23 1.12 3.30 12.29
N PRO A 24 1.87 4.38 11.97
CA PRO A 24 3.18 4.32 11.34
C PRO A 24 4.23 3.48 12.07
N PHE A 25 4.20 3.50 13.40
CA PHE A 25 5.08 2.66 14.22
C PHE A 25 4.77 1.16 14.07
N MET A 26 3.48 0.80 14.04
CA MET A 26 3.07 -0.61 13.88
C MET A 26 3.29 -1.12 12.46
N GLY A 27 3.04 -0.26 11.47
CA GLY A 27 3.15 -0.62 10.05
C GLY A 27 4.60 -0.72 9.57
N ALA A 28 5.46 0.22 9.96
CA ALA A 28 6.82 0.33 9.42
C ALA A 28 7.89 0.72 10.47
N GLY A 29 7.57 0.68 11.76
CA GLY A 29 8.52 1.06 12.82
C GLY A 29 8.88 2.55 12.83
N LEU A 30 8.08 3.41 12.16
CA LEU A 30 8.37 4.83 12.03
C LEU A 30 8.01 5.58 13.32
N LEU A 31 8.98 6.33 13.84
CA LEU A 31 8.80 7.26 14.95
C LEU A 31 8.88 8.68 14.40
N LYS A 32 8.02 9.56 14.91
CA LYS A 32 8.02 10.95 14.49
C LYS A 32 9.15 11.73 15.18
N GLU A 33 10.00 12.37 14.41
CA GLU A 33 11.04 13.28 14.87
C GLU A 33 10.58 14.75 14.83
N GLU A 34 11.23 15.62 15.61
CA GLU A 34 10.88 17.04 15.66
C GLU A 34 11.32 17.76 14.38
N GLY A 35 10.42 18.57 13.81
CA GLY A 35 10.70 19.36 12.60
C GLY A 35 10.57 18.61 11.27
N GLU A 36 10.27 17.31 11.27
CA GLU A 36 10.14 16.55 10.02
C GLU A 36 8.73 16.66 9.39
N ASN A 37 8.69 16.53 8.06
CA ASN A 37 7.44 16.25 7.35
C ASN A 37 7.15 14.74 7.43
N PHE A 38 6.49 14.34 8.53
CA PHE A 38 6.26 12.93 8.82
C PHE A 38 5.41 12.23 7.76
N GLU A 39 4.46 12.95 7.13
CA GLU A 39 3.66 12.37 6.04
C GLU A 39 4.55 11.99 4.85
N LYS A 40 5.51 12.85 4.49
CA LYS A 40 6.50 12.52 3.44
C LYS A 40 7.35 11.30 3.80
N VAL A 41 7.76 11.17 5.07
CA VAL A 41 8.49 10.00 5.58
C VAL A 41 7.64 8.73 5.45
N GLN A 42 6.36 8.79 5.81
CA GLN A 42 5.42 7.67 5.67
C GLN A 42 5.29 7.24 4.20
N TYR A 43 5.07 8.17 3.27
CA TYR A 43 4.96 7.84 1.84
C TYR A 43 6.26 7.27 1.26
N GLN A 44 7.43 7.75 1.71
CA GLN A 44 8.71 7.17 1.32
C GLN A 44 8.87 5.73 1.82
N ALA A 45 8.50 5.47 3.08
CA ALA A 45 8.55 4.12 3.64
C ALA A 45 7.61 3.16 2.89
N ILE A 46 6.39 3.61 2.61
CA ILE A 46 5.41 2.88 1.78
C ILE A 46 6.02 2.55 0.41
N HIS A 47 6.69 3.50 -0.23
CA HIS A 47 7.34 3.25 -1.52
C HIS A 47 8.42 2.16 -1.42
N HIS A 48 9.24 2.20 -0.37
CA HIS A 48 10.23 1.15 -0.12
C HIS A 48 9.60 -0.22 0.12
N GLU A 49 8.47 -0.31 0.82
CA GLU A 49 7.74 -1.56 0.98
C GLU A 49 7.17 -2.08 -0.33
N LEU A 50 6.61 -1.20 -1.18
CA LEU A 50 6.11 -1.57 -2.50
C LEU A 50 7.23 -2.12 -3.40
N VAL A 51 8.39 -1.46 -3.41
CA VAL A 51 9.58 -1.93 -4.13
C VAL A 51 10.08 -3.27 -3.56
N SER A 52 10.12 -3.40 -2.23
CA SER A 52 10.51 -4.65 -1.55
C SER A 52 9.55 -5.80 -1.88
N SER A 53 8.24 -5.51 -1.97
CA SER A 53 7.19 -6.47 -2.36
C SER A 53 7.41 -6.98 -3.78
N ALA A 54 7.73 -6.08 -4.71
CA ALA A 54 8.06 -6.45 -6.10
C ALA A 54 9.33 -7.30 -6.19
N ILE A 55 10.39 -6.96 -5.44
CA ILE A 55 11.63 -7.74 -5.39
C ILE A 55 11.38 -9.13 -4.79
N ALA A 56 10.63 -9.21 -3.68
CA ALA A 56 10.27 -10.49 -3.06
C ALA A 56 9.45 -11.36 -4.01
N THR A 57 8.50 -10.77 -4.75
CA THR A 57 7.71 -11.46 -5.79
C THR A 57 8.59 -12.03 -6.89
N LYS A 58 9.55 -11.24 -7.39
CA LYS A 58 10.53 -11.70 -8.39
C LYS A 58 11.32 -12.91 -7.88
N ILE A 59 11.91 -12.81 -6.68
CA ILE A 59 12.69 -13.90 -6.07
C ILE A 59 11.82 -15.14 -5.86
N ALA A 60 10.56 -14.98 -5.45
CA ALA A 60 9.65 -16.09 -5.25
C ALA A 60 9.41 -16.89 -6.53
N HIS A 61 9.17 -16.21 -7.65
CA HIS A 61 8.97 -16.85 -8.96
C HIS A 61 10.27 -17.43 -9.54
N GLU A 62 11.44 -16.83 -9.28
CA GLU A 62 12.75 -17.39 -9.65
C GLU A 62 13.03 -18.72 -8.90
N ILE A 63 12.55 -18.85 -7.66
CA ILE A 63 12.74 -20.07 -6.85
C ILE A 63 11.70 -21.15 -7.22
N ASP A 64 10.45 -20.75 -7.42
CA ASP A 64 9.37 -21.63 -7.88
C ASP A 64 8.33 -20.81 -8.68
N PRO A 65 8.21 -21.04 -10.00
CA PRO A 65 7.27 -20.29 -10.84
C PRO A 65 5.79 -20.58 -10.50
N ASN A 66 5.49 -21.61 -9.70
CA ASN A 66 4.12 -21.92 -9.28
C ASN A 66 3.67 -21.13 -8.05
N ASN A 67 4.58 -20.39 -7.40
CA ASN A 67 4.21 -19.55 -6.26
C ASN A 67 3.11 -18.55 -6.65
N LYS A 68 2.15 -18.35 -5.75
CA LYS A 68 1.10 -17.35 -5.85
C LYS A 68 1.36 -16.28 -4.81
N ILE A 69 1.63 -15.06 -5.27
CA ILE A 69 1.95 -13.92 -4.40
C ILE A 69 0.76 -12.97 -4.41
N GLY A 70 0.18 -12.75 -3.24
CA GLY A 70 -0.92 -11.81 -3.02
C GLY A 70 -0.41 -10.48 -2.46
N CYS A 71 -1.26 -9.46 -2.60
CA CYS A 71 -1.15 -8.20 -1.88
C CYS A 71 -2.26 -8.14 -0.81
N MET A 72 -2.01 -7.38 0.26
CA MET A 72 -2.91 -7.26 1.40
C MET A 72 -3.01 -5.78 1.80
N ILE A 73 -4.24 -5.32 2.05
CA ILE A 73 -4.53 -4.01 2.66
C ILE A 73 -5.56 -4.23 3.78
N ALA A 74 -5.58 -3.32 4.76
CA ALA A 74 -6.73 -3.17 5.65
C ALA A 74 -7.86 -2.50 4.85
N ALA A 75 -8.62 -3.30 4.11
CA ALA A 75 -9.67 -2.82 3.23
C ALA A 75 -10.93 -2.42 4.01
N GLY A 76 -11.58 -1.36 3.57
CA GLY A 76 -12.90 -0.95 4.03
C GLY A 76 -13.65 -0.28 2.88
N SER A 77 -14.97 -0.16 3.02
CA SER A 77 -15.79 0.64 2.12
C SER A 77 -16.31 1.84 2.89
N THR A 78 -16.01 3.03 2.38
CA THR A 78 -16.49 4.29 2.93
C THR A 78 -17.88 4.54 2.36
N TYR A 79 -18.88 4.59 3.24
CA TYR A 79 -20.26 4.88 2.83
C TYR A 79 -20.57 6.38 2.98
N PRO A 80 -21.25 7.01 2.01
CA PRO A 80 -21.66 8.39 2.15
C PRO A 80 -22.81 8.50 3.15
N ASN A 81 -22.81 9.58 3.94
CA ASN A 81 -23.87 9.83 4.92
C ASN A 81 -25.21 10.20 4.26
N THR A 82 -25.17 10.83 3.09
CA THR A 82 -26.35 11.21 2.30
C THR A 82 -26.14 10.95 0.81
N SER A 83 -27.20 11.03 0.01
CA SER A 83 -27.13 10.96 -1.46
C SER A 83 -26.61 12.24 -2.12
N ASN A 84 -26.19 13.25 -1.35
CA ASN A 84 -25.58 14.46 -1.89
C ASN A 84 -24.32 14.10 -2.70
N PRO A 85 -24.17 14.56 -3.96
CA PRO A 85 -23.00 14.27 -4.77
C PRO A 85 -21.66 14.58 -4.11
N LYS A 86 -21.60 15.59 -3.23
CA LYS A 86 -20.38 15.93 -2.47
C LYS A 86 -20.02 14.85 -1.45
N ASP A 87 -21.02 14.27 -0.77
CA ASP A 87 -20.81 13.20 0.21
C ASP A 87 -20.39 11.91 -0.49
N VAL A 88 -21.03 11.58 -1.62
CA VAL A 88 -20.66 10.45 -2.48
C VAL A 88 -19.21 10.59 -2.97
N TRP A 89 -18.82 11.78 -3.43
CA TRP A 89 -17.45 12.03 -3.88
C TRP A 89 -16.44 11.92 -2.74
N LYS A 90 -16.78 12.41 -1.54
CA LYS A 90 -15.90 12.30 -0.37
C LYS A 90 -15.69 10.84 0.04
N ALA A 91 -16.75 10.04 0.05
CA ALA A 91 -16.67 8.61 0.34
C ALA A 91 -15.77 7.88 -0.67
N TYR A 92 -15.95 8.16 -1.97
CA TYR A 92 -15.13 7.59 -3.02
C TYR A 92 -13.65 8.00 -2.94
N ARG A 93 -13.35 9.23 -2.49
CA ARG A 93 -11.97 9.64 -2.19
C ARG A 93 -11.37 8.89 -1.00
N GLY A 94 -12.14 8.65 0.05
CA GLY A 94 -11.70 7.86 1.20
C GLY A 94 -11.26 6.45 0.80
N ASP A 95 -12.02 5.80 -0.08
CA ASP A 95 -11.65 4.47 -0.59
C ASP A 95 -10.35 4.50 -1.43
N ARG A 96 -10.16 5.55 -2.22
CA ARG A 96 -8.94 5.75 -3.03
C ARG A 96 -7.68 5.88 -2.19
N GLU A 97 -7.78 6.41 -0.97
CA GLU A 97 -6.63 6.48 -0.04
C GLU A 97 -6.07 5.09 0.26
N GLY A 98 -6.90 4.04 0.28
CA GLY A 98 -6.47 2.66 0.52
C GLY A 98 -6.19 1.83 -0.75
N TYR A 99 -6.82 2.13 -1.88
CA TYR A 99 -6.71 1.29 -3.08
C TYR A 99 -5.45 1.49 -3.91
N PHE A 100 -4.80 2.67 -3.85
CA PHE A 100 -3.63 2.90 -4.69
C PHE A 100 -2.46 1.94 -4.38
N PHE A 101 -2.37 1.44 -3.14
CA PHE A 101 -1.38 0.44 -2.73
C PHE A 101 -1.54 -0.88 -3.49
N ILE A 102 -2.78 -1.30 -3.73
CA ILE A 102 -3.09 -2.48 -4.55
C ILE A 102 -2.85 -2.16 -6.01
N ASP A 103 -3.25 -0.99 -6.49
CA ASP A 103 -3.03 -0.58 -7.88
C ASP A 103 -1.53 -0.68 -8.23
N VAL A 104 -0.62 -0.23 -7.36
CA VAL A 104 0.83 -0.35 -7.58
C VAL A 104 1.28 -1.81 -7.63
N GLN A 105 0.86 -2.64 -6.68
CA GLN A 105 1.30 -4.04 -6.61
C GLN A 105 0.73 -4.90 -7.75
N ALA A 106 -0.51 -4.64 -8.17
CA ALA A 106 -1.20 -5.41 -9.19
C ALA A 106 -0.93 -4.90 -10.62
N ARG A 107 -0.74 -3.59 -10.80
CA ARG A 107 -0.58 -2.96 -12.13
C ARG A 107 0.81 -2.41 -12.40
N GLY A 108 1.66 -2.26 -11.37
CA GLY A 108 3.04 -1.81 -11.52
C GLY A 108 3.22 -0.30 -11.67
N TYR A 109 2.18 0.51 -11.43
CA TYR A 109 2.27 1.97 -11.50
C TYR A 109 1.38 2.65 -10.46
N TYR A 110 1.78 3.86 -10.04
CA TYR A 110 0.93 4.72 -9.21
C TYR A 110 -0.19 5.30 -10.06
N PRO A 111 -1.46 5.18 -9.63
CA PRO A 111 -2.56 5.77 -10.37
C PRO A 111 -2.52 7.29 -10.32
N ASN A 112 -2.95 7.94 -11.41
CA ASN A 112 -2.88 9.41 -11.55
C ASN A 112 -3.56 10.19 -10.41
N TYR A 113 -4.64 9.65 -9.83
CA TYR A 113 -5.31 10.32 -8.71
C TYR A 113 -4.43 10.37 -7.45
N ALA A 114 -3.65 9.31 -7.18
CA ALA A 114 -2.76 9.24 -6.03
C ALA A 114 -1.55 10.17 -6.23
N LEU A 115 -0.99 10.18 -7.45
CA LEU A 115 0.08 11.12 -7.81
C LEU A 115 -0.39 12.57 -7.62
N LYS A 116 -1.58 12.92 -8.12
CA LYS A 116 -2.09 14.28 -7.98
C LYS A 116 -2.34 14.67 -6.52
N GLU A 117 -2.80 13.73 -5.71
CA GLU A 117 -3.01 13.94 -4.28
C GLU A 117 -1.68 14.14 -3.53
N MET A 118 -0.65 13.35 -3.83
CA MET A 118 0.68 13.52 -3.26
C MET A 118 1.33 14.85 -3.65
N GLU A 119 1.15 15.31 -4.90
CA GLU A 119 1.60 16.62 -5.37
C GLU A 119 0.90 17.75 -4.59
N CYS A 120 -0.43 17.68 -4.47
CA CYS A 120 -1.21 18.68 -3.71
C CYS A 120 -0.81 18.76 -2.23
N LYS A 121 -0.32 17.65 -1.65
CA LYS A 121 0.19 17.57 -0.27
C LYS A 121 1.66 17.98 -0.13
N GLY A 122 2.37 18.25 -1.23
CA GLY A 122 3.81 18.58 -1.21
C GLY A 122 4.70 17.39 -0.82
N ILE A 123 4.25 16.16 -1.08
CA ILE A 123 5.01 14.93 -0.84
C ILE A 123 6.01 14.70 -1.99
N MET A 124 5.56 14.92 -3.23
CA MET A 124 6.36 14.90 -4.45
C MET A 124 6.85 16.30 -4.84
#